data_AF-A0A950ARK0-F1
#
_entry.id   AF-A0A950ARK0-F1
#
_cell.length_a   1.000
_cell.length_b   1.000
_cell.length_c   1.000
_cell.angle_alpha   90.00
_cell.angle_beta   90.00
_cell.angle_gamma   90.00
#
_symmetry.space_group_name_H-M   'P 1'
#
loop_
_entity.id
_entity.type
_entity.pdbx_description
1 polymer ?
#
loop_
_entity_poly.entity_id
_entity_poly.type
_entity_poly.pdbx_seq_one_letter_code
_entity_poly.pdbx_strand_id
1 'polypeptide(L)' 'MPLLIQKFGGTSVADPDKILAAASRAIRAHLGGDQVVVVVSARG' A
#
# COMPACT_ATOMS: atom_id res chain seq x y z
N MET A 1 -8.15 -12.03 12.05
CA MET A 1 -8.31 -11.16 10.86
C MET A 1 -8.47 -9.71 11.34
N PRO A 2 -7.35 -8.98 11.55
CA PRO A 2 -7.37 -7.54 11.83
C PRO A 2 -7.76 -6.74 10.58
N LEU A 3 -8.30 -5.53 10.77
CA LEU A 3 -8.46 -4.54 9.70
C LEU A 3 -7.26 -3.58 9.72
N LEU A 4 -6.42 -3.63 8.69
CA LEU A 4 -5.23 -2.81 8.53
C LEU A 4 -5.47 -1.74 7.47
N ILE A 5 -5.18 -0.48 7.82
CA ILE A 5 -5.25 0.65 6.89
C ILE A 5 -3.83 1.09 6.57
N GLN A 6 -3.44 1.02 5.29
CA GLN A 6 -2.14 1.47 4.80
C GLN A 6 -2.30 2.72 3.93
N LYS A 7 -1.69 3.83 4.35
CA LYS A 7 -1.67 5.08 3.58
C LYS A 7 -0.32 5.29 2.92
N PHE A 8 -0.33 5.57 1.61
CA PHE A 8 0.85 5.95 0.84
C PHE A 8 0.71 7.40 0.35
N GLY A 9 1.70 8.25 0.65
CA GLY A 9 1.74 9.63 0.14
C GLY A 9 2.22 9.69 -1.32
N GLY A 10 2.11 10.86 -1.95
CA GLY A 10 2.47 11.05 -3.36
C GLY A 10 3.90 10.61 -3.68
N THR A 11 4.86 10.95 -2.82
CA THR A 11 6.27 10.53 -2.96
C THR A 11 6.49 9.02 -2.84
N SER A 12 5.56 8.30 -2.19
CA SER A 12 5.57 6.83 -2.05
C SER A 12 4.96 6.12 -3.25
N VAL A 13 4.38 6.86 -4.20
CA VAL A 13 3.82 6.36 -5.45
C VAL A 13 4.34 7.14 -6.67
N ALA A 14 5.47 7.86 -6.52
CA ALA A 14 6.04 8.82 -7.47
C ALA A 14 6.37 8.23 -8.86
N ASP A 15 6.62 6.94 -8.91
CA ASP A 15 7.06 6.21 -10.10
C ASP A 15 6.54 4.75 -10.04
N PRO A 16 6.59 4.01 -11.17
CA PRO A 16 6.09 2.63 -11.21
C PRO A 16 6.75 1.70 -10.19
N ASP A 17 8.05 1.84 -9.93
CA ASP A 17 8.78 0.98 -8.99
C ASP A 17 8.29 1.21 -7.56
N LYS A 18 8.04 2.46 -7.18
CA LYS A 18 7.45 2.81 -5.88
C LYS A 18 6.01 2.32 -5.74
N ILE A 19 5.23 2.34 -6.82
CA ILE A 19 3.88 1.76 -6.82
C ILE A 19 3.96 0.25 -6.57
N LEU A 20 4.85 -0.47 -7.25
CA LEU A 20 5.08 -1.91 -7.02
C LEU A 20 5.55 -2.19 -5.58
N ALA A 21 6.41 -1.34 -5.02
CA ALA A 21 6.85 -1.44 -3.64
C ALA A 21 5.71 -1.18 -2.63
N ALA A 22 4.80 -0.24 -2.90
CA ALA A 22 3.60 0.00 -2.10
C ALA A 22 2.63 -1.19 -2.19
N ALA A 23 2.38 -1.71 -3.38
CA ALA A 23 1.53 -2.89 -3.60
C ALA A 23 2.09 -4.12 -2.88
N SER A 24 3.41 -4.36 -2.96
CA SER A 24 4.07 -5.47 -2.27
C SER A 24 3.91 -5.40 -0.74
N ARG A 25 3.85 -4.19 -0.17
CA ARG A 25 3.57 -4.01 1.27
C ARG A 25 2.13 -4.36 1.64
N ALA A 26 1.15 -3.96 0.81
CA ALA A 26 -0.25 -4.31 1.01
C ALA A 26 -0.49 -5.83 0.87
N ILE A 27 0.10 -6.44 -0.17
CA ILE A 27 0.00 -7.89 -0.42
C ILE A 27 0.58 -8.69 0.74
N ARG A 28 1.76 -8.32 1.26
CA ARG A 28 2.36 -9.03 2.40
C ARG A 28 1.46 -9.02 3.63
N ALA A 29 0.80 -7.90 3.94
CA ALA A 29 -0.14 -7.84 5.05
C ALA A 29 -1.38 -8.71 4.79
N HIS A 30 -1.91 -8.68 3.56
CA HIS A 30 -3.05 -9.52 3.19
C HIS A 30 -2.73 -11.02 3.30
N LEU A 31 -1.57 -11.45 2.77
CA LEU A 31 -1.09 -12.83 2.90
C LEU A 31 -0.79 -13.22 4.36
N GLY A 32 -0.51 -12.24 5.22
CA GLY A 32 -0.37 -12.42 6.67
C GLY A 32 -1.69 -12.60 7.42
N GLY A 33 -2.84 -12.53 6.72
CA GLY A 33 -4.16 -12.73 7.32
C GLY A 33 -4.88 -11.43 7.73
N ASP A 34 -4.37 -10.27 7.30
CA ASP A 34 -5.04 -8.99 7.48
C ASP A 34 -6.07 -8.72 6.38
N GLN A 35 -7.17 -8.05 6.75
CA GLN A 35 -8.00 -7.33 5.78
C GLN A 35 -7.37 -5.96 5.55
N VAL A 36 -7.03 -5.64 4.30
CA VAL A 36 -6.24 -4.45 3.99
C VAL A 36 -7.05 -3.43 3.20
N VAL A 37 -7.11 -2.20 3.71
CA VAL A 37 -7.58 -1.02 2.97
C VAL A 37 -6.37 -0.16 2.63
N VAL A 38 -6.24 0.21 1.35
CA VAL A 38 -5.14 1.04 0.87
C VAL A 38 -5.65 2.42 0.46
N VAL A 39 -5.03 3.47 0.99
CA VAL A 39 -5.32 4.87 0.63
C VAL A 39 -4.09 5.48 -0.03
N VAL A 40 -4.27 6.07 -1.21
CA VAL A 40 -3.19 6.72 -1.97
C VAL A 40 -3.51 8.18 -2.24
N SER A 41 -2.48 9.03 -2.20
CA SER A 41 -2.55 10.38 -2.75
C SER A 41 -2.23 10.39 -4.24
N ALA A 42 -2.55 11.48 -4.94
CA ALA A 42 -2.06 11.70 -6.29
C ALA A 42 -0.53 11.62 -6.33
N ARG A 43 0.01 11.17 -7.48
CA ARG A 43 1.45 11.02 -7.69
C ARG A 43 2.14 12.38 -7.60
N GLY A 44 3.21 12.44 -6.81
CA GLY A 44 4.07 13.61 -6.66
C GLY A 44 5.52 13.25 -6.89
#